data_AF-A0A524QYJ1-F1
#
_entry.id   AF-A0A524QYJ1-F1
#
_cell.length_a   1.000
_cell.length_b   1.000
_cell.length_c   1.000
_cell.angle_alpha   90.00
_cell.angle_beta   90.00
_cell.angle_gamma   90.00
#
_symmetry.space_group_name_H-M   'P 1'
#
loop_
_entity.id
_entity.type
_entity.pdbx_description
1 polymer ?
#
loop_
_entity_poly.entity_id
_entity_poly.type
_entity_poly.pdbx_seq_one_letter_code
_entity_poly.pdbx_strand_id
1 'polypeptide(L)'
;MKASKVVLAVLITMALLIVAHRASQRQVPVVVETTTYSELTLSHTCNHIFKGDNTTADLDVIVSGGLVPEDAIIALYYEPRTTDVIETGTPPARIEAITIPGHGLVYRVSVPNQGRGTEFSYRFQLEDTSGRVLATIPVEQSKDKPKQLWFRFEGPRSVVLLVAHIACMFGSFLLMVMVILTAFEDIKNQAVRIRLGKQTLWATIILFLGTFPIGIWLEYQVYATYWTGIPFGHDITGSKALVIFIYWLVMLYLLKGSALSNDPRRDVVGPTAARWIAIVGVVLSLTLYLVPHSSGSF
;
A
#
# COMPACT_ATOMS: atom_id res chain seq x y z
N MET A 1 13.79 15.09 29.64
CA MET A 1 13.99 15.79 28.35
C MET A 1 13.30 17.14 28.47
N LYS A 2 13.87 18.23 27.96
CA LYS A 2 13.22 19.54 28.03
C LYS A 2 11.91 19.52 27.23
N ALA A 3 10.86 20.20 27.71
CA ALA A 3 9.56 20.25 27.03
C ALA A 3 9.68 20.74 25.58
N SER A 4 10.61 21.67 25.31
CA SER A 4 10.89 22.18 23.96
C SER A 4 11.30 21.09 22.96
N LYS A 5 11.99 20.02 23.40
CA LYS A 5 12.38 18.91 22.52
C LYS A 5 11.22 17.96 22.23
N VAL A 6 10.30 17.80 23.17
CA VAL A 6 9.07 17.03 22.93
C VAL A 6 8.22 17.76 21.90
N VAL A 7 8.05 19.08 22.08
CA VAL A 7 7.34 19.93 21.10
C VAL A 7 8.02 19.85 19.73
N LEU A 8 9.34 19.97 19.67
CA LEU A 8 10.08 19.83 18.41
C LEU A 8 9.87 18.46 17.76
N ALA A 9 9.88 17.37 18.54
CA ALA A 9 9.62 16.03 18.02
C ALA A 9 8.22 15.94 17.39
N VAL A 10 7.20 16.47 18.07
CA VAL A 10 5.83 16.52 17.54
C VAL A 10 5.76 17.33 16.26
N LEU A 11 6.41 18.50 16.20
CA LEU A 11 6.44 19.33 14.99
C LEU A 11 7.13 18.64 13.81
N ILE A 12 8.27 17.98 14.05
CA ILE A 12 8.98 17.21 13.02
C ILE A 12 8.12 16.05 12.54
N THR A 13 7.51 15.29 13.45
CA THR A 13 6.59 14.20 13.09
C THR A 13 5.43 14.73 12.26
N MET A 14 4.76 15.80 12.68
CA MET A 14 3.67 16.41 11.91
C MET A 14 4.11 16.86 10.50
N ALA A 15 5.30 17.47 10.38
CA ALA A 15 5.84 17.86 9.08
C ALA A 15 6.09 16.65 8.17
N LEU A 16 6.69 15.59 8.70
CA LEU A 16 6.91 14.33 7.97
C LEU A 16 5.59 13.70 7.53
N LEU A 17 4.55 13.76 8.36
CA LEU A 17 3.23 13.23 8.01
C LEU A 17 2.54 14.03 6.91
N ILE A 18 2.69 15.35 6.90
CA ILE A 18 2.20 16.19 5.81
C ILE A 18 2.91 15.83 4.51
N VAL A 19 4.24 15.60 4.56
CA VAL A 19 5.02 15.15 3.40
C VAL A 19 4.56 13.77 2.94
N ALA A 20 4.41 12.80 3.85
CA ALA A 20 3.95 11.46 3.54
C ALA A 20 2.53 11.46 2.95
N HIS A 21 1.61 12.25 3.51
CA HIS A 21 0.26 12.40 3.01
C HIS A 21 0.25 13.01 1.60
N ARG A 22 1.02 14.08 1.35
CA ARG A 22 1.15 14.68 0.02
C ARG A 22 1.79 13.74 -1.00
N ALA A 23 2.79 12.96 -0.57
CA ALA A 23 3.40 11.95 -1.41
C ALA A 23 2.39 10.85 -1.76
N SER A 24 1.58 10.40 -0.79
CA SER A 24 0.53 9.39 -0.99
C SER A 24 -0.61 9.86 -1.89
N GLN A 25 -1.06 11.12 -1.80
CA GLN A 25 -2.11 11.66 -2.69
C GLN A 25 -1.71 11.66 -4.17
N ARG A 26 -0.40 11.65 -4.47
CA ARG A 26 0.12 11.53 -5.85
C ARG A 26 0.21 10.08 -6.35
N GLN A 27 -0.15 9.10 -5.51
CA GLN A 27 0.08 7.66 -5.74
C GLN A 27 -1.18 6.86 -6.03
N VAL A 28 -2.33 7.47 -6.32
CA VAL A 28 -3.42 6.73 -6.97
C VAL A 28 -3.14 6.80 -8.46
N PRO A 29 -2.55 5.76 -9.10
CA PRO A 29 -2.38 5.78 -10.54
C PRO A 29 -3.78 5.61 -11.13
N VAL A 30 -4.44 6.73 -11.40
CA VAL A 30 -5.53 6.77 -12.37
C VAL A 30 -4.87 6.53 -13.71
N VAL A 31 -4.74 5.25 -14.08
CA VAL A 31 -4.26 4.88 -15.40
C VAL A 31 -5.41 5.14 -16.35
N VAL A 32 -5.30 6.21 -17.11
CA VAL A 32 -6.21 6.52 -18.21
C VAL A 32 -5.67 5.82 -19.45
N GLU A 33 -6.24 4.67 -19.79
CA GLU A 33 -5.97 4.02 -21.06
C GLU A 33 -6.88 4.62 -22.12
N THR A 34 -6.34 4.85 -23.31
CA THR A 34 -7.11 5.38 -24.44
C THR A 34 -6.77 4.62 -25.71
N THR A 35 -7.80 4.12 -26.40
CA THR A 35 -7.67 3.46 -27.70
C THR A 35 -8.54 4.20 -28.71
N THR A 36 -7.95 4.57 -29.85
CA THR A 36 -8.68 5.20 -30.96
C THR A 36 -8.92 4.19 -32.07
N TYR A 37 -10.17 4.06 -32.50
CA TYR A 37 -10.60 3.26 -33.65
C TYR A 37 -11.36 4.18 -34.61
N SER A 38 -10.79 4.44 -35.79
CA SER A 38 -11.32 5.46 -36.71
C SER A 38 -11.41 6.83 -36.01
N GLU A 39 -12.60 7.42 -35.87
CA GLU A 39 -12.84 8.66 -35.11
C GLU A 39 -13.28 8.41 -33.64
N LEU A 40 -13.52 7.15 -33.27
CA LEU A 40 -13.99 6.76 -31.93
C LEU A 40 -12.79 6.61 -30.98
N THR A 41 -12.85 7.27 -29.83
CA THR A 41 -11.82 7.19 -28.78
C THR A 41 -12.45 6.63 -27.51
N LEU A 42 -12.05 5.42 -27.14
CA LEU A 42 -12.43 4.74 -25.91
C LEU A 42 -11.42 5.11 -24.83
N SER A 43 -11.89 5.55 -23.66
CA SER A 43 -11.04 5.88 -22.53
C SER A 43 -11.55 5.21 -21.24
N HIS A 44 -10.65 4.64 -20.46
CA HIS A 44 -10.98 3.97 -19.21
C HIS A 44 -10.05 4.44 -18.11
N THR A 45 -10.62 4.82 -16.97
CA THR A 45 -9.88 5.15 -15.75
C THR A 45 -9.84 3.92 -14.85
N CYS A 46 -8.66 3.30 -14.73
CA CYS A 46 -8.49 2.13 -13.88
C CYS A 46 -8.36 2.56 -12.41
N ASN A 47 -9.28 2.07 -11.57
CA ASN A 47 -9.09 1.98 -10.13
C ASN A 47 -8.76 0.52 -9.79
N HIS A 48 -7.54 0.26 -9.34
CA HIS A 48 -7.08 -1.11 -9.04
C HIS A 48 -7.76 -1.73 -7.80
N ILE A 49 -8.50 -0.95 -7.02
CA ILE A 49 -9.02 -1.36 -5.70
C ILE A 49 -10.48 -0.92 -5.57
N PHE A 50 -11.38 -1.89 -5.41
CA PHE A 50 -12.81 -1.67 -5.13
C PHE A 50 -13.09 -1.92 -3.65
N LYS A 51 -13.69 -0.95 -2.97
CA LYS A 51 -13.97 -1.01 -1.53
C LYS A 51 -15.13 -1.96 -1.22
N GLY A 52 -15.01 -2.69 -0.12
CA GLY A 52 -15.89 -3.79 0.28
C GLY A 52 -17.31 -3.41 0.72
N ASP A 53 -17.65 -2.13 0.73
CA ASP A 53 -19.02 -1.65 0.85
C ASP A 53 -19.79 -1.76 -0.46
N ASN A 54 -19.10 -1.82 -1.60
CA ASN A 54 -19.74 -2.01 -2.88
C ASN A 54 -20.06 -3.50 -3.13
N THR A 55 -21.33 -3.79 -3.36
CA THR A 55 -21.81 -5.10 -3.83
C THR A 55 -21.31 -5.41 -5.24
N THR A 56 -20.82 -4.41 -5.96
CA THR A 56 -20.36 -4.48 -7.35
C THR A 56 -19.10 -3.65 -7.57
N ALA A 57 -18.18 -4.11 -8.42
CA ALA A 57 -17.12 -3.28 -8.97
C ALA A 57 -17.65 -2.61 -10.25
N ASP A 58 -17.91 -1.31 -10.15
CA ASP A 58 -18.36 -0.48 -11.27
C ASP A 58 -17.16 0.04 -12.06
N LEU A 59 -17.04 -0.40 -13.30
CA LEU A 59 -16.00 0.05 -14.23
C LEU A 59 -16.64 0.85 -15.36
N ASP A 60 -16.15 2.08 -15.56
CA ASP A 60 -16.68 3.01 -16.55
C ASP A 60 -15.75 3.15 -17.75
N VAL A 61 -16.31 3.06 -18.95
CA VAL A 61 -15.64 3.37 -20.22
C VAL A 61 -16.30 4.60 -20.81
N ILE A 62 -15.50 5.62 -21.07
CA ILE A 62 -15.92 6.88 -21.67
C ILE A 62 -15.55 6.85 -23.14
N VAL A 63 -16.55 7.10 -23.99
CA VAL A 63 -16.43 7.15 -25.44
C VAL A 63 -16.42 8.62 -25.88
N SER A 64 -15.52 8.98 -26.78
CA SER A 64 -15.37 10.35 -27.29
C SER A 64 -15.01 10.36 -28.77
N GLY A 65 -15.21 11.47 -29.47
CA GLY A 65 -14.88 11.60 -30.91
C GLY A 65 -15.90 11.00 -31.88
N GLY A 66 -16.87 10.22 -31.40
CA GLY A 66 -17.97 9.64 -32.18
C GLY A 66 -18.98 8.90 -31.32
N LEU A 67 -19.99 8.30 -31.95
CA LEU A 67 -20.93 7.38 -31.29
C LEU A 67 -20.47 5.93 -31.52
N VAL A 68 -20.72 5.06 -30.55
CA VAL A 68 -20.56 3.62 -30.75
C VAL A 68 -21.51 3.19 -31.88
N PRO A 69 -21.02 2.46 -32.91
CA PRO A 69 -21.89 1.95 -33.97
C PRO A 69 -23.10 1.19 -33.41
N GLU A 70 -24.27 1.30 -34.06
CA GLU A 70 -25.51 0.62 -33.58
C GLU A 70 -25.36 -0.91 -33.53
N ASP A 71 -24.45 -1.45 -34.33
CA ASP A 71 -24.08 -2.86 -34.43
C ASP A 71 -22.89 -3.24 -33.52
N ALA A 72 -22.42 -2.34 -32.65
CA ALA A 72 -21.28 -2.59 -31.78
C ALA A 72 -21.64 -2.55 -30.29
N ILE A 73 -21.05 -3.46 -29.53
CA ILE A 73 -21.24 -3.63 -28.09
C ILE A 73 -19.89 -3.51 -27.39
N ILE A 74 -19.86 -2.79 -26.26
CA ILE A 74 -18.71 -2.78 -25.36
C ILE A 74 -18.93 -3.87 -24.32
N ALA A 75 -17.98 -4.81 -24.23
CA ALA A 75 -18.00 -5.88 -23.24
C ALA A 75 -16.73 -5.86 -22.39
N LEU A 76 -16.90 -6.14 -21.10
CA LEU A 76 -15.81 -6.45 -20.18
C LEU A 76 -15.58 -7.95 -20.20
N TYR A 77 -14.33 -8.33 -20.40
CA TYR A 77 -13.84 -9.67 -20.17
C TYR A 77 -12.97 -9.65 -18.93
N TYR A 78 -13.27 -10.52 -17.96
CA TYR A 78 -12.46 -10.65 -16.76
C TYR A 78 -12.23 -12.11 -16.39
N GLU A 79 -11.09 -12.39 -15.79
CA GLU A 79 -10.66 -13.72 -15.39
C GLU A 79 -9.96 -13.66 -14.03
N PRO A 80 -10.08 -14.73 -13.20
CA PRO A 80 -9.36 -14.79 -11.94
C PRO A 80 -7.86 -14.65 -12.18
N ARG A 81 -7.22 -13.76 -11.41
CA ARG A 81 -5.79 -13.59 -11.49
C ARG A 81 -5.12 -14.63 -10.59
N THR A 82 -4.74 -15.76 -11.17
CA THR A 82 -3.91 -16.75 -10.48
C THR A 82 -2.43 -16.36 -10.60
N THR A 83 -1.74 -16.21 -9.47
CA THR A 83 -0.27 -16.06 -9.42
C THR A 83 0.46 -17.32 -9.88
N ASP A 84 -0.23 -18.47 -9.85
CA ASP A 84 0.24 -19.72 -10.45
C ASP A 84 -0.35 -19.85 -11.85
N VAL A 85 0.53 -19.96 -12.84
CA VAL A 85 0.21 -20.24 -14.25
C VAL A 85 -0.34 -21.66 -14.38
N ILE A 86 -1.48 -21.92 -13.77
CA ILE A 86 -2.39 -22.95 -14.22
C ILE A 86 -3.38 -22.16 -15.07
N GLU A 87 -3.21 -22.22 -16.39
CA GLU A 87 -4.28 -21.88 -17.33
C GLU A 87 -5.47 -22.76 -16.96
N THR A 88 -6.30 -22.26 -16.05
CA THR A 88 -7.63 -22.79 -15.88
C THR A 88 -8.31 -22.48 -17.20
N GLY A 89 -8.43 -23.46 -18.09
CA GLY A 89 -9.09 -23.34 -19.40
C GLY A 89 -10.58 -22.95 -19.34
N THR A 90 -11.00 -22.32 -18.24
CA THR A 90 -12.25 -21.58 -18.09
C THR A 90 -12.21 -20.34 -18.98
N PRO A 91 -13.20 -20.18 -19.87
CA PRO A 91 -13.29 -18.97 -20.68
C PRO A 91 -13.48 -17.74 -19.76
N PRO A 92 -12.91 -16.57 -20.13
CA PRO A 92 -13.09 -15.35 -19.37
C PRO A 92 -14.57 -15.00 -19.26
N ALA A 93 -15.00 -14.56 -18.08
CA ALA A 93 -16.36 -14.12 -17.86
C ALA A 93 -16.62 -12.83 -18.65
N ARG A 94 -17.76 -12.77 -19.33
CA ARG A 94 -18.16 -11.66 -20.20
C ARG A 94 -19.36 -10.93 -19.59
N ILE A 95 -19.26 -9.62 -19.44
CA ILE A 95 -20.37 -8.75 -19.04
C ILE A 95 -20.48 -7.59 -20.01
N GLU A 96 -21.68 -7.37 -20.56
CA GLU A 96 -21.96 -6.27 -21.46
C GLU A 96 -22.09 -4.96 -20.69
N ALA A 97 -21.54 -3.88 -21.27
CA ALA A 97 -21.64 -2.57 -20.69
C ALA A 97 -22.99 -1.94 -20.96
N ILE A 98 -23.57 -1.33 -19.93
CA ILE A 98 -24.85 -0.64 -20.00
C ILE A 98 -24.57 0.85 -20.15
N THR A 99 -25.29 1.53 -21.05
CA THR A 99 -25.19 2.98 -21.19
C THR A 99 -25.81 3.65 -19.97
N ILE A 100 -25.10 4.61 -19.36
CA ILE A 100 -25.64 5.36 -18.22
C ILE A 100 -26.68 6.37 -18.75
N PRO A 101 -27.96 6.30 -18.31
CA PRO A 101 -28.98 7.26 -18.72
C PRO A 101 -28.57 8.69 -18.36
N GLY A 102 -28.64 9.62 -19.32
CA GLY A 102 -28.25 11.03 -19.14
C GLY A 102 -26.76 11.34 -19.39
N HIS A 103 -25.92 10.31 -19.54
CA HIS A 103 -24.51 10.42 -19.89
C HIS A 103 -24.21 9.50 -21.09
N GLY A 104 -24.89 9.70 -22.23
CA GLY A 104 -24.91 8.80 -23.39
C GLY A 104 -23.57 8.46 -24.08
N LEU A 105 -22.45 8.87 -23.49
CA LEU A 105 -21.08 8.54 -23.89
C LEU A 105 -20.32 7.77 -22.80
N VAL A 106 -20.99 7.37 -21.72
CA VAL A 106 -20.41 6.60 -20.61
C VAL A 106 -21.10 5.25 -20.53
N TYR A 107 -20.29 4.21 -20.60
CA TYR A 107 -20.71 2.81 -20.53
C TYR A 107 -20.18 2.21 -19.24
N ARG A 108 -21.06 1.60 -18.45
CA ARG A 108 -20.74 1.01 -17.16
C ARG A 108 -20.87 -0.50 -17.20
N VAL A 109 -19.90 -1.18 -16.61
CA VAL A 109 -19.99 -2.60 -16.28
C VAL A 109 -19.93 -2.76 -14.77
N SER A 110 -20.88 -3.51 -14.22
CA SER A 110 -20.94 -3.83 -12.79
C SER A 110 -20.59 -5.30 -12.58
N VAL A 111 -19.40 -5.59 -12.06
CA VAL A 111 -18.98 -6.95 -11.73
C VAL A 111 -19.44 -7.30 -10.31
N PRO A 112 -20.26 -8.33 -10.08
CA PRO A 112 -20.69 -8.71 -8.72
C PRO A 112 -19.50 -9.05 -7.82
N ASN A 113 -19.55 -8.62 -6.57
CA ASN A 113 -18.50 -8.89 -5.58
C ASN A 113 -18.31 -10.42 -5.38
N GLN A 114 -17.10 -10.90 -5.69
CA GLN A 114 -16.73 -12.33 -5.61
C GLN A 114 -16.06 -12.70 -4.27
N GLY A 115 -16.04 -11.77 -3.31
CA GLY A 115 -15.43 -11.96 -1.99
C GLY A 115 -14.11 -11.19 -1.82
N ARG A 116 -13.80 -10.87 -0.57
CA ARG A 116 -12.61 -10.10 -0.19
C ARG A 116 -11.31 -10.79 -0.64
N GLY A 117 -10.36 -10.00 -1.10
CA GLY A 117 -9.04 -10.48 -1.51
C GLY A 117 -8.97 -11.08 -2.91
N THR A 118 -10.10 -11.31 -3.58
CA THR A 118 -10.13 -11.83 -4.96
C THR A 118 -9.60 -10.79 -5.94
N GLU A 119 -8.71 -11.23 -6.82
CA GLU A 119 -8.07 -10.42 -7.84
C GLU A 119 -8.53 -10.90 -9.22
N PHE A 120 -8.86 -9.94 -10.08
CA PHE A 120 -9.29 -10.22 -11.44
C PHE A 120 -8.47 -9.38 -12.40
N SER A 121 -8.00 -10.03 -13.45
CA SER A 121 -7.48 -9.36 -14.62
C SER A 121 -8.64 -9.09 -15.57
N TYR A 122 -8.62 -7.96 -16.25
CA TYR A 122 -9.70 -7.59 -17.16
C TYR A 122 -9.23 -6.82 -18.38
N ARG A 123 -10.07 -6.85 -19.41
CA ARG A 123 -9.94 -6.07 -20.63
C ARG A 123 -11.33 -5.67 -21.13
N PHE A 124 -11.42 -4.48 -21.71
CA PHE A 124 -12.60 -4.08 -22.46
C PHE A 124 -12.39 -4.37 -23.94
N GLN A 125 -13.43 -4.88 -24.59
CA GLN A 125 -13.44 -5.07 -26.03
C GLN A 125 -14.67 -4.40 -26.62
N LEU A 126 -14.47 -3.71 -27.73
CA LEU A 126 -15.54 -3.24 -28.61
C LEU A 126 -15.73 -4.31 -29.68
N GLU A 127 -16.92 -4.90 -29.75
CA GLU A 127 -17.24 -6.02 -30.63
C GLU A 127 -18.39 -5.64 -31.57
N ASP A 128 -18.29 -6.06 -32.81
CA ASP A 128 -19.39 -6.03 -33.79
C ASP A 128 -20.40 -7.17 -33.50
N THR A 129 -21.64 -7.09 -33.99
CA THR A 129 -22.66 -8.17 -33.96
C THR A 129 -22.15 -9.52 -34.46
N SER A 130 -21.14 -9.53 -35.33
CA SER A 130 -20.46 -10.73 -35.82
C SER A 130 -19.42 -11.34 -34.84
N GLY A 131 -19.22 -10.72 -33.68
CA GLY A 131 -18.19 -11.10 -32.69
C GLY A 131 -16.78 -10.64 -33.06
N ARG A 132 -16.63 -9.80 -34.10
CA ARG A 132 -15.32 -9.26 -34.50
C ARG A 132 -14.91 -8.13 -33.55
N VAL A 133 -13.73 -8.25 -32.96
CA VAL A 133 -13.14 -7.22 -32.10
C VAL A 133 -12.68 -6.03 -32.94
N LEU A 134 -13.26 -4.86 -32.69
CA LEU A 134 -12.95 -3.59 -33.33
C LEU A 134 -11.89 -2.80 -32.55
N ALA A 135 -11.94 -2.83 -31.21
CA ALA A 135 -10.98 -2.17 -30.34
C ALA A 135 -10.82 -2.93 -29.01
N THR A 136 -9.69 -2.76 -28.33
CA THR A 136 -9.42 -3.36 -27.02
C THR A 136 -8.73 -2.35 -26.10
N ILE A 137 -9.07 -2.39 -24.81
CA ILE A 137 -8.38 -1.69 -23.72
C ILE A 137 -7.97 -2.75 -22.69
N PRO A 138 -6.70 -2.78 -22.26
CA PRO A 138 -5.59 -1.91 -22.66
C PRO A 138 -5.09 -2.20 -24.08
N VAL A 139 -4.46 -1.21 -24.73
CA VAL A 139 -3.80 -1.43 -26.04
C VAL A 139 -2.64 -2.40 -25.84
N GLU A 140 -2.64 -3.48 -26.59
CA GLU A 140 -1.57 -4.47 -26.55
C GLU A 140 -0.29 -3.87 -27.17
N GLN A 141 0.63 -3.39 -26.32
CA GLN A 141 1.84 -2.69 -26.77
C GLN A 141 2.99 -3.62 -27.21
N SER A 142 3.02 -4.87 -26.74
CA SER A 142 4.04 -5.86 -27.12
C SER A 142 3.58 -7.29 -26.84
N LYS A 143 3.86 -8.22 -27.76
CA LYS A 143 3.60 -9.67 -27.60
C LYS A 143 4.31 -10.29 -26.40
N ASP A 144 5.42 -9.70 -25.95
CA ASP A 144 6.25 -10.27 -24.88
C ASP A 144 5.75 -9.89 -23.47
N LYS A 145 4.95 -8.81 -23.34
CA LYS A 145 4.33 -8.37 -22.09
C LYS A 145 2.99 -7.68 -22.38
N PRO A 146 1.88 -8.43 -22.48
CA PRO A 146 0.57 -7.81 -22.56
C PRO A 146 0.37 -6.94 -21.32
N LYS A 147 0.03 -5.67 -21.55
CA LYS A 147 -0.38 -4.79 -20.45
C LYS A 147 -1.68 -5.37 -19.91
N GLN A 148 -1.73 -5.73 -18.64
CA GLN A 148 -2.92 -6.32 -18.03
C GLN A 148 -3.47 -5.34 -16.99
N LEU A 149 -4.71 -4.91 -17.19
CA LEU A 149 -5.43 -4.19 -16.15
C LEU A 149 -5.97 -5.21 -15.16
N TRP A 150 -5.93 -4.86 -13.89
CA TRP A 150 -6.42 -5.72 -12.82
C TRP A 150 -7.11 -4.89 -11.76
N PHE A 151 -8.04 -5.52 -11.06
CA PHE A 151 -8.65 -4.97 -9.88
C PHE A 151 -8.78 -6.01 -8.78
N ARG A 152 -8.94 -5.52 -7.55
CA ARG A 152 -9.10 -6.34 -6.36
C ARG A 152 -10.28 -5.88 -5.52
N PHE A 153 -11.03 -6.82 -4.96
CA PHE A 153 -12.07 -6.55 -3.97
C PHE A 153 -11.48 -6.44 -2.56
N GLU A 154 -11.69 -5.31 -1.90
CA GLU A 154 -11.45 -5.16 -0.46
C GLU A 154 -12.63 -5.72 0.33
N GLY A 155 -12.35 -6.30 1.50
CA GLY A 155 -13.34 -6.59 2.52
C GLY A 155 -13.59 -5.40 3.46
N PRO A 156 -14.71 -5.41 4.20
CA PRO A 156 -14.93 -4.44 5.27
C PRO A 156 -13.87 -4.60 6.36
N ARG A 157 -13.45 -3.48 6.96
CA ARG A 157 -12.45 -3.44 8.04
C ARG A 157 -12.97 -2.71 9.26
N SER A 158 -12.47 -3.10 10.43
CA SER A 158 -12.81 -2.43 11.68
C SER A 158 -12.18 -1.04 11.72
N VAL A 159 -13.01 0.00 11.83
CA VAL A 159 -12.54 1.39 11.99
C VAL A 159 -11.72 1.53 13.26
N VAL A 160 -12.09 0.82 14.34
CA VAL A 160 -11.35 0.85 15.61
C VAL A 160 -9.94 0.32 15.44
N LEU A 161 -9.78 -0.83 14.76
CA LEU A 161 -8.45 -1.40 14.51
C LEU A 161 -7.64 -0.54 13.54
N LEU A 162 -8.28 0.07 12.54
CA LEU A 162 -7.63 0.99 11.62
C LEU A 162 -7.08 2.22 12.36
N VAL A 163 -7.89 2.84 13.22
CA VAL A 163 -7.47 3.98 14.05
C VAL A 163 -6.35 3.57 15.01
N ALA A 164 -6.45 2.40 15.64
CA ALA A 164 -5.40 1.88 16.52
C ALA A 164 -4.08 1.64 15.76
N HIS A 165 -4.14 1.05 14.57
CA HIS A 165 -2.97 0.83 13.70
C HIS A 165 -2.29 2.15 13.32
N ILE A 166 -3.08 3.12 12.87
CA ILE A 166 -2.60 4.46 12.51
C ILE A 166 -1.96 5.14 13.73
N ALA A 167 -2.58 5.02 14.91
CA ALA A 167 -2.01 5.54 16.16
C ALA A 167 -0.67 4.87 16.51
N CYS A 168 -0.52 3.56 16.29
CA CYS A 168 0.76 2.87 16.45
C CYS A 168 1.81 3.34 15.43
N MET A 169 1.43 3.55 14.17
CA MET A 169 2.36 4.11 13.17
C MET A 169 2.86 5.50 13.59
N PHE A 170 1.96 6.41 13.98
CA PHE A 170 2.35 7.73 14.47
C PHE A 170 3.16 7.68 15.76
N GLY A 171 2.73 6.87 16.73
CA GLY A 171 3.40 6.72 18.01
C GLY A 171 4.80 6.16 17.88
N SER A 172 5.00 5.14 17.04
CA SER A 172 6.33 4.60 16.76
C SER A 172 7.22 5.66 16.12
N PHE A 173 6.77 6.35 15.07
CA PHE A 173 7.53 7.42 14.43
C PHE A 173 7.90 8.58 15.37
N LEU A 174 6.97 9.02 16.21
CA LEU A 174 7.24 10.05 17.20
C LEU A 174 8.38 9.61 18.13
N LEU A 175 8.37 8.36 18.58
CA LEU A 175 9.45 7.81 19.40
C LEU A 175 10.76 7.68 18.61
N MET A 176 10.72 7.35 17.32
CA MET A 176 11.92 7.35 16.46
C MET A 176 12.53 8.76 16.35
N VAL A 177 11.70 9.79 16.19
CA VAL A 177 12.16 11.20 16.21
C VAL A 177 12.73 11.56 17.59
N MET A 178 12.13 11.10 18.68
CA MET A 178 12.70 11.31 20.02
C MET A 178 14.04 10.59 20.20
N VAL A 179 14.21 9.39 19.63
CA VAL A 179 15.46 8.63 19.65
C VAL A 179 16.58 9.40 18.96
N ILE A 180 16.35 9.95 17.76
CA ILE A 180 17.39 10.73 17.06
C ILE A 180 17.71 12.05 17.79
N LEU A 181 16.72 12.73 18.36
CA LEU A 181 16.97 13.94 19.17
C LEU A 181 17.79 13.63 20.43
N THR A 182 17.53 12.49 21.09
CA THR A 182 18.32 12.01 22.23
C THR A 182 19.72 11.56 21.79
N ALA A 183 19.86 10.97 20.61
CA ALA A 183 21.17 10.57 20.07
C ALA A 183 22.10 11.77 19.89
N PHE A 184 21.57 12.96 19.56
CA PHE A 184 22.35 14.21 19.48
C PHE A 184 22.64 14.86 20.85
N GLU A 185 22.07 14.38 21.95
CA GLU A 185 22.46 14.79 23.31
C GLU A 185 23.84 14.23 23.71
N ASP A 186 24.30 14.58 24.91
CA ASP A 186 25.51 14.00 25.51
C ASP A 186 25.28 12.53 25.91
N ILE A 187 25.57 11.63 24.97
CA ILE A 187 25.35 10.18 25.14
C ILE A 187 26.28 9.54 26.19
N LYS A 188 27.34 10.24 26.61
CA LYS A 188 28.22 9.78 27.70
C LYS A 188 27.52 9.90 29.06
N ASN A 189 26.52 10.79 29.16
CA ASN A 189 25.69 10.91 30.35
C ASN A 189 24.78 9.67 30.48
N GLN A 190 24.87 8.98 31.62
CA GLN A 190 24.11 7.77 31.91
C GLN A 190 22.60 8.00 31.81
N ALA A 191 22.08 9.14 32.29
CA ALA A 191 20.66 9.45 32.25
C ALA A 191 20.13 9.63 30.81
N VAL A 192 20.95 10.19 29.92
CA VAL A 192 20.63 10.33 28.49
C VAL A 192 20.59 8.95 27.84
N ARG A 193 21.55 8.09 28.16
CA ARG A 193 21.65 6.74 27.58
C ARG A 193 20.52 5.82 28.03
N ILE A 194 20.11 5.87 29.31
CA ILE A 194 18.89 5.21 29.80
C ILE A 194 17.67 5.71 29.05
N ARG A 195 17.56 7.03 28.82
CA ARG A 195 16.45 7.62 28.05
C ARG A 195 16.41 7.08 26.62
N LEU A 196 17.56 7.02 25.95
CA LEU A 196 17.69 6.46 24.61
C LEU A 196 17.21 5.01 24.57
N GLY A 197 17.67 4.18 25.52
CA GLY A 197 17.24 2.78 25.66
C GLY A 197 15.73 2.65 25.85
N LYS A 198 15.13 3.45 26.73
CA LYS A 198 13.67 3.44 26.97
C LYS A 198 12.86 3.89 25.74
N GLN A 199 13.31 4.94 25.06
CA GLN A 199 12.65 5.40 23.83
C GLN A 199 12.74 4.32 22.74
N THR A 200 13.88 3.63 22.64
CA THR A 200 14.06 2.49 21.73
C THR A 200 13.12 1.35 22.08
N LEU A 201 13.02 0.97 23.35
CA LEU A 201 12.10 -0.07 23.84
C LEU A 201 10.65 0.24 23.46
N TRP A 202 10.17 1.44 23.79
CA TRP A 202 8.80 1.84 23.46
C TRP A 202 8.56 1.94 21.96
N ALA A 203 9.54 2.44 21.18
CA ALA A 203 9.44 2.47 19.73
C ALA A 203 9.27 1.06 19.16
N THR A 204 10.10 0.10 19.60
CA THR A 204 10.03 -1.30 19.18
C THR A 204 8.72 -1.97 19.57
N ILE A 205 8.19 -1.73 20.79
CA ILE A 205 6.91 -2.28 21.24
C ILE A 205 5.75 -1.73 20.39
N ILE A 206 5.67 -0.41 20.22
CA ILE A 206 4.57 0.20 19.46
C ILE A 206 4.65 -0.20 17.98
N LEU A 207 5.86 -0.25 17.41
CA LEU A 207 6.09 -0.74 16.05
C LEU A 207 5.65 -2.19 15.90
N PHE A 208 5.97 -3.06 16.86
CA PHE A 208 5.54 -4.46 16.87
C PHE A 208 4.00 -4.54 16.86
N LEU A 209 3.33 -3.86 17.79
CA LEU A 209 1.87 -3.88 17.91
C LEU A 209 1.18 -3.35 16.65
N GLY A 210 1.70 -2.27 16.08
CA GLY A 210 1.18 -1.71 14.83
C GLY A 210 1.36 -2.67 13.64
N THR A 211 2.55 -3.26 13.49
CA THR A 211 2.92 -4.06 12.32
C THR A 211 2.32 -5.46 12.34
N PHE A 212 2.46 -6.18 13.45
CA PHE A 212 2.10 -7.60 13.49
C PHE A 212 0.65 -7.80 13.94
N PRO A 213 0.25 -7.72 15.22
CA PRO A 213 -1.09 -8.13 15.62
C PRO A 213 -2.18 -7.27 14.98
N ILE A 214 -2.01 -5.94 14.92
CA ILE A 214 -3.03 -5.07 14.34
C ILE A 214 -2.93 -5.06 12.81
N GLY A 215 -1.72 -4.96 12.24
CA GLY A 215 -1.49 -4.93 10.80
C GLY A 215 -1.94 -6.22 10.09
N ILE A 216 -1.49 -7.38 10.56
CA ILE A 216 -1.89 -8.70 10.03
C ILE A 216 -3.40 -8.89 10.09
N TRP A 217 -4.02 -8.45 11.18
CA TRP A 217 -5.46 -8.59 11.33
C TRP A 217 -6.25 -7.69 10.39
N LEU A 218 -5.78 -6.46 10.16
CA LEU A 218 -6.37 -5.56 9.17
C LEU A 218 -6.22 -6.12 7.76
N GLU A 219 -5.04 -6.64 7.41
CA GLU A 219 -4.80 -7.31 6.13
C GLU A 219 -5.76 -8.49 5.95
N TYR A 220 -5.95 -9.32 6.98
CA TYR A 220 -6.88 -10.43 6.94
C TYR A 220 -8.33 -9.97 6.77
N GLN A 221 -8.74 -8.88 7.41
CA GLN A 221 -10.09 -8.32 7.26
C GLN A 221 -10.36 -7.89 5.81
N VAL A 222 -9.38 -7.22 5.19
CA VAL A 222 -9.51 -6.63 3.86
C VAL A 222 -9.28 -7.65 2.75
N TYR A 223 -8.37 -8.60 2.93
CA TYR A 223 -7.86 -9.42 1.83
C TYR A 223 -7.88 -10.92 2.12
N ALA A 224 -8.43 -11.36 3.25
CA ALA A 224 -8.43 -12.76 3.70
C ALA A 224 -7.04 -13.42 3.77
N THR A 225 -5.98 -12.61 3.79
CA THR A 225 -4.58 -13.04 3.87
C THR A 225 -3.95 -12.45 5.12
N TYR A 226 -3.10 -13.22 5.81
CA TYR A 226 -2.51 -12.77 7.07
C TYR A 226 -1.21 -11.98 6.86
N TRP A 227 -0.42 -12.34 5.86
CA TRP A 227 0.87 -11.72 5.61
C TRP A 227 1.29 -12.00 4.18
N THR A 228 1.58 -10.96 3.43
CA THR A 228 2.03 -11.06 2.03
C THR A 228 3.51 -10.70 1.85
N GLY A 229 4.20 -10.24 2.90
CA GLY A 229 5.62 -9.89 2.83
C GLY A 229 6.58 -11.08 2.94
N ILE A 230 7.88 -10.83 2.78
CA ILE A 230 8.94 -11.81 3.04
C ILE A 230 8.87 -12.27 4.51
N PRO A 231 9.08 -13.57 4.83
CA PRO A 231 9.52 -14.65 3.95
C PRO A 231 8.39 -15.43 3.25
N PHE A 232 7.12 -15.17 3.57
CA PHE A 232 6.00 -15.98 3.09
C PHE A 232 5.33 -15.43 1.83
N GLY A 233 5.72 -14.24 1.38
CA GLY A 233 5.29 -13.66 0.12
C GLY A 233 6.27 -12.63 -0.42
N HIS A 234 5.82 -11.89 -1.43
CA HIS A 234 6.64 -10.96 -2.20
C HIS A 234 6.21 -9.49 -2.05
N ASP A 235 5.27 -9.18 -1.14
CA ASP A 235 4.85 -7.82 -0.88
C ASP A 235 5.98 -6.98 -0.28
N ILE A 236 6.31 -5.92 -1.01
CA ILE A 236 7.32 -4.95 -0.66
C ILE A 236 6.89 -4.18 0.61
N THR A 237 5.60 -3.96 0.82
CA THR A 237 5.07 -3.20 1.97
C THR A 237 5.30 -3.92 3.28
N GLY A 238 4.87 -5.18 3.39
CA GLY A 238 5.15 -6.03 4.55
C GLY A 238 6.66 -6.23 4.79
N SER A 239 7.43 -6.39 3.71
CA SER A 239 8.88 -6.59 3.79
C SER A 239 9.61 -5.37 4.38
N LYS A 240 9.23 -4.15 3.99
CA LYS A 240 9.80 -2.91 4.57
C LYS A 240 9.56 -2.85 6.08
N ALA A 241 8.32 -3.09 6.51
CA ALA A 241 7.95 -3.04 7.92
C ALA A 241 8.72 -4.08 8.75
N LEU A 242 8.92 -5.29 8.21
CA LEU A 242 9.73 -6.33 8.83
C LEU A 242 11.21 -5.91 8.97
N VAL A 243 11.82 -5.34 7.92
CA VAL A 243 13.21 -4.87 7.98
C VAL A 243 13.38 -3.79 9.05
N ILE A 244 12.45 -2.83 9.11
CA ILE A 244 12.44 -1.81 10.16
C ILE A 244 12.35 -2.49 11.52
N PHE A 245 11.37 -3.37 11.74
CA PHE A 245 11.19 -4.04 13.02
C PHE A 245 12.44 -4.82 13.46
N ILE A 246 13.06 -5.59 12.57
CA ILE A 246 14.28 -6.36 12.86
C ILE A 246 15.41 -5.41 13.29
N TYR A 247 15.60 -4.28 12.59
CA TYR A 247 16.61 -3.30 12.97
C TYR A 247 16.38 -2.77 14.39
N TRP A 248 15.15 -2.37 14.69
CA TRP A 248 14.78 -1.83 16.00
C TRP A 248 14.86 -2.89 17.12
N LEU A 249 14.63 -4.17 16.80
CA LEU A 249 14.82 -5.28 17.72
C LEU A 249 16.31 -5.51 18.02
N VAL A 250 17.18 -5.49 16.99
CA VAL A 250 18.63 -5.56 17.17
C VAL A 250 19.13 -4.37 17.99
N MET A 251 18.69 -3.15 17.68
CA MET A 251 19.05 -1.97 18.45
C MET A 251 18.62 -2.08 19.93
N LEU A 252 17.41 -2.60 20.18
CA LEU A 252 16.93 -2.86 21.54
C LEU A 252 17.82 -3.87 22.28
N TYR A 253 18.24 -4.94 21.60
CA TYR A 253 19.19 -5.91 22.17
C TYR A 253 20.54 -5.27 22.51
N LEU A 254 21.08 -4.43 21.62
CA LEU A 254 22.35 -3.75 21.85
C LEU A 254 22.28 -2.75 23.02
N LEU A 255 21.11 -2.15 23.25
CA LEU A 255 20.84 -1.20 24.34
C LEU A 255 20.07 -1.82 25.52
N LYS A 256 20.10 -3.16 25.68
CA LYS A 256 19.29 -3.87 26.67
C LYS A 256 19.50 -3.40 28.11
N GLY A 257 20.73 -3.01 28.46
CA GLY A 257 21.07 -2.55 29.81
C GLY A 257 20.37 -1.24 30.14
N SER A 258 20.48 -0.28 29.22
CA SER A 258 19.81 1.03 29.27
C SER A 258 18.29 0.91 29.18
N ALA A 259 17.79 -0.01 28.36
CA ALA A 259 16.37 -0.16 28.06
C ALA A 259 15.59 -0.91 29.16
N LEU A 260 16.11 -2.04 29.63
CA LEU A 260 15.39 -2.96 30.53
C LEU A 260 15.86 -2.84 31.98
N SER A 261 17.15 -2.59 32.21
CA SER A 261 17.75 -2.61 33.56
C SER A 261 18.11 -1.22 34.10
N ASN A 262 17.91 -0.15 33.33
CA ASN A 262 18.38 1.21 33.65
C ASN A 262 19.89 1.29 33.96
N ASP A 263 20.69 0.37 33.44
CA ASP A 263 22.14 0.31 33.66
C ASP A 263 22.86 0.29 32.30
N PRO A 264 23.31 1.45 31.81
CA PRO A 264 24.00 1.54 30.53
C PRO A 264 25.34 0.79 30.49
N ARG A 265 25.91 0.39 31.63
CA ARG A 265 27.14 -0.43 31.65
C ARG A 265 26.90 -1.85 31.12
N ARG A 266 25.65 -2.30 31.09
CA ARG A 266 25.23 -3.62 30.59
C ARG A 266 24.82 -3.63 29.12
N ASP A 267 24.90 -2.49 28.44
CA ASP A 267 24.70 -2.45 27.00
C ASP A 267 25.85 -3.18 26.29
N VAL A 268 25.54 -3.79 25.16
CA VAL A 268 26.53 -4.50 24.33
C VAL A 268 27.48 -3.52 23.64
N VAL A 269 27.01 -2.30 23.37
CA VAL A 269 27.74 -1.28 22.62
C VAL A 269 28.08 -0.07 23.48
N GLY A 270 29.22 0.55 23.17
CA GLY A 270 29.65 1.79 23.80
C GLY A 270 28.80 3.01 23.39
N PRO A 271 28.96 4.16 24.07
CA PRO A 271 28.13 5.35 23.87
C PRO A 271 28.17 5.91 22.44
N THR A 272 29.35 5.95 21.82
CA THR A 272 29.52 6.47 20.45
C THR A 272 28.83 5.57 19.42
N ALA A 273 28.95 4.24 19.57
CA ALA A 273 28.28 3.29 18.70
C ALA A 273 26.76 3.35 18.87
N ALA A 274 26.26 3.47 20.10
CA ALA A 274 24.84 3.65 20.39
C ALA A 274 24.24 4.87 19.67
N ARG A 275 24.94 6.01 19.67
CA ARG A 275 24.53 7.21 18.91
C ARG A 275 24.39 6.92 17.42
N TRP A 276 25.41 6.34 16.79
CA TRP A 276 25.39 6.10 15.35
C TRP A 276 24.34 5.07 14.93
N ILE A 277 24.19 3.98 15.69
CA ILE A 277 23.15 2.97 15.45
C ILE A 277 21.75 3.60 15.57
N ALA A 278 21.54 4.49 16.54
CA ALA A 278 20.27 5.22 16.66
C ALA A 278 19.98 6.11 15.44
N ILE A 279 20.97 6.89 14.99
CA ILE A 279 20.84 7.78 13.83
C ILE A 279 20.57 6.95 12.56
N VAL A 280 21.36 5.91 12.31
CA VAL A 280 21.20 5.02 11.15
C VAL A 280 19.82 4.35 11.17
N GLY A 281 19.32 3.93 12.34
CA GLY A 281 18.01 3.30 12.45
C GLY A 281 16.87 4.21 12.07
N VAL A 282 16.91 5.47 12.52
CA VAL A 282 15.89 6.46 12.18
C VAL A 282 15.95 6.85 10.69
N VAL A 283 17.16 7.02 10.13
CA VAL A 283 17.34 7.30 8.70
C VAL A 283 16.88 6.13 7.83
N LEU A 284 17.23 4.88 8.20
CA LEU A 284 16.76 3.67 7.52
C LEU A 284 15.23 3.61 7.52
N SER A 285 14.63 3.83 8.69
CA SER A 285 13.17 3.80 8.86
C SER A 285 12.51 4.86 7.99
N LEU A 286 12.98 6.11 8.05
CA LEU A 286 12.47 7.21 7.22
C LEU A 286 12.61 6.90 5.72
N THR A 287 13.75 6.36 5.29
CA THR A 287 14.00 6.02 3.89
C THR A 287 13.00 4.97 3.41
N LEU A 288 12.84 3.87 4.16
CA LEU A 288 11.93 2.79 3.81
C LEU A 288 10.46 3.23 3.78
N TYR A 289 10.07 4.12 4.69
CA TYR A 289 8.72 4.71 4.70
C TYR A 289 8.47 5.68 3.53
N LEU A 290 9.51 6.33 3.00
CA LEU A 290 9.40 7.19 1.82
C LEU A 290 9.34 6.40 0.51
N VAL A 291 9.76 5.12 0.49
CA VAL A 291 9.65 4.28 -0.70
C VAL A 291 8.17 4.07 -1.04
N PRO A 292 7.68 4.54 -2.19
CA PRO A 292 6.27 4.44 -2.55
C PRO A 292 5.77 3.00 -2.58
N HIS A 293 4.50 2.81 -2.22
CA HIS A 293 3.83 1.51 -2.16
C HIS A 293 3.16 1.10 -3.50
N SER A 294 3.52 1.76 -4.61
CA SER A 294 2.93 1.54 -5.93
C SER A 294 3.92 1.03 -6.99
N SER A 295 5.16 0.69 -6.62
CA SER A 295 6.20 0.29 -7.59
C SER A 295 6.36 -1.23 -7.78
N GLY A 296 5.54 -2.04 -7.11
CA GLY A 296 5.46 -3.46 -7.40
C GLY A 296 4.28 -3.70 -8.34
N SER A 297 4.56 -4.13 -9.56
CA SER A 297 3.65 -5.07 -10.21
C SER A 297 3.44 -6.23 -9.23
N PHE A 298 2.32 -6.21 -8.51
CA PHE A 298 1.75 -7.38 -7.88
C PHE A 298 0.90 -8.02 -8.96
#